data_AF-A0A9D5JAU9-F1
#
_entry.id   AF-A0A9D5JAU9-F1
#
_cell.length_a   1.000
_cell.length_b   1.000
_cell.length_c   1.000
_cell.angle_alpha   90.00
_cell.angle_beta   90.00
_cell.angle_gamma   90.00
#
_symmetry.space_group_name_H-M   'P 1'
#
loop_
_entity.id
_entity.type
_entity.pdbx_description
1 polymer ?
#
loop_
_entity_poly.entity_id
_entity_poly.type
_entity_poly.pdbx_seq_one_letter_code
_entity_poly.pdbx_strand_id
1 'polypeptide(L)'
;MFFVRAVVLVLAAALVFNGISAARAAETPVLTGKLEKIYLTAFDEALNRHAIAERDGTTYVSTGDIEAEWLRDASAVMEPYIGQAASDDRISRALRGVVAREAKYILIDPYANAFSSDYKVVERKFEVDSLLYPIWFADKYYRATGDRSIFTPEVNRAFERVLAVLRVEQHHDQRSRYRHPDLANGGKGSWVRYTGMIWTGFRPSDDPARYQYNIPDNMFAVVVLRRLSAIEQQVYR
;
A
#
# COMPACT_ATOMS: atom_id res chain seq x y z
N MET A 1 -25.23 7.20 39.13
CA MET A 1 -24.00 7.57 38.36
C MET A 1 -23.50 6.46 37.40
N PHE A 2 -24.09 5.26 37.38
CA PHE A 2 -23.74 4.19 36.43
C PHE A 2 -24.65 4.13 35.18
N PHE A 3 -25.88 4.64 35.26
CA PHE A 3 -26.86 4.57 34.15
C PHE A 3 -26.57 5.57 33.00
N VAL A 4 -25.97 6.73 33.33
CA VAL A 4 -25.64 7.78 32.34
C VAL A 4 -24.42 7.40 31.49
N ARG A 5 -23.48 6.61 32.02
CA ARG A 5 -22.31 6.12 31.25
C ARG A 5 -22.68 5.07 30.18
N ALA A 6 -23.67 4.22 30.45
CA ALA A 6 -24.13 3.21 29.49
C ALA A 6 -24.94 3.84 28.33
N VAL A 7 -25.76 4.86 28.62
CA VAL A 7 -26.56 5.56 27.59
C VAL A 7 -25.68 6.47 26.71
N VAL A 8 -24.62 7.06 27.26
CA VAL A 8 -23.66 7.86 26.47
C VAL A 8 -22.77 6.98 25.57
N LEU A 9 -22.40 5.76 25.98
CA LEU A 9 -21.66 4.82 25.11
C LEU A 9 -22.54 4.29 23.96
N VAL A 10 -23.83 4.03 24.20
CA VAL A 10 -24.76 3.55 23.17
C VAL A 10 -25.11 4.68 22.18
N LEU A 11 -25.22 5.93 22.63
CA LEU A 11 -25.41 7.09 21.75
C LEU A 11 -24.13 7.48 20.98
N ALA A 12 -22.94 7.28 21.56
CA ALA A 12 -21.67 7.48 20.85
C ALA A 12 -21.48 6.43 19.74
N ALA A 13 -21.85 5.16 19.98
CA ALA A 13 -21.83 4.13 18.93
C ALA A 13 -22.86 4.42 17.81
N ALA A 14 -24.04 4.94 18.15
CA ALA A 14 -25.06 5.31 17.17
C ALA A 14 -24.71 6.58 16.37
N LEU A 15 -23.93 7.50 16.93
CA LEU A 15 -23.43 8.70 16.25
C LEU A 15 -22.19 8.42 15.39
N VAL A 16 -21.37 7.43 15.73
CA VAL A 16 -20.23 7.01 14.89
C VAL A 16 -20.70 6.22 13.67
N PHE A 17 -21.75 5.41 13.79
CA PHE A 17 -22.36 4.73 12.63
C PHE A 17 -23.14 5.69 11.71
N ASN A 18 -23.81 6.70 12.25
CA ASN A 18 -24.56 7.67 11.43
C ASN A 18 -23.72 8.88 10.95
N GLY A 19 -22.63 9.20 11.64
CA GLY A 19 -21.76 10.34 11.32
C GLY A 19 -20.81 10.10 10.14
N ILE A 20 -20.47 8.83 9.85
CA ILE A 20 -19.71 8.46 8.65
C ILE A 20 -20.63 8.37 7.42
N SER A 21 -21.94 8.25 7.62
CA SER A 21 -22.92 8.14 6.53
C SER A 21 -23.39 9.51 6.00
N ALA A 22 -23.40 10.56 6.84
CA ALA A 22 -23.99 11.85 6.45
C ALA A 22 -23.15 12.70 5.48
N ALA A 23 -21.83 12.50 5.40
CA ALA A 23 -20.97 13.17 4.41
C ALA A 23 -20.70 12.32 3.16
N ARG A 24 -21.13 11.05 3.16
CA ARG A 24 -21.02 10.10 2.04
C ARG A 24 -22.37 9.76 1.41
N ALA A 25 -23.41 10.54 1.69
CA ALA A 25 -24.70 10.50 0.98
C ALA A 25 -24.61 11.05 -0.46
N ALA A 26 -23.46 10.91 -1.11
CA ALA A 26 -23.34 10.92 -2.56
C ALA A 26 -23.48 9.46 -3.01
N GLU A 27 -24.72 9.07 -3.29
CA GLU A 27 -25.11 7.86 -4.03
C GLU A 27 -24.45 6.55 -3.56
N THR A 28 -25.02 5.88 -2.55
CA THR A 28 -24.77 4.43 -2.39
C THR A 28 -25.32 3.76 -3.66
N PRO A 29 -24.48 3.23 -4.57
CA PRO A 29 -24.98 2.65 -5.80
C PRO A 29 -25.90 1.48 -5.43
N VAL A 30 -27.10 1.45 -6.00
CA VAL A 30 -27.96 0.27 -5.87
C VAL A 30 -27.25 -0.86 -6.62
N LEU A 31 -26.56 -1.72 -5.87
CA LEU A 31 -25.94 -2.90 -6.43
C LEU A 31 -27.08 -3.80 -6.93
N THR A 32 -27.04 -4.16 -8.20
CA THR A 32 -27.89 -5.25 -8.69
C THR A 32 -27.50 -6.54 -7.97
N GLY A 33 -28.40 -7.52 -7.84
CA GLY A 33 -28.07 -8.80 -7.20
C GLY A 33 -26.86 -9.51 -7.85
N LYS A 34 -26.58 -9.26 -9.14
CA LYS A 34 -25.36 -9.73 -9.81
C LYS A 34 -24.10 -9.02 -9.29
N LEU A 35 -24.14 -7.69 -9.14
CA LEU A 35 -23.01 -6.90 -8.63
C LEU A 35 -22.72 -7.22 -7.16
N GLU A 36 -23.76 -7.36 -6.34
CA GLU A 36 -23.62 -7.75 -4.93
C GLU A 36 -22.94 -9.12 -4.81
N LYS A 37 -23.38 -10.10 -5.60
CA LYS A 37 -22.75 -11.43 -5.63
C LYS A 37 -21.28 -11.35 -6.03
N ILE A 38 -20.93 -10.60 -7.09
CA ILE A 38 -19.54 -10.44 -7.53
C ILE A 38 -18.69 -9.80 -6.42
N TYR A 39 -19.21 -8.74 -5.79
CA TYR A 39 -18.51 -8.04 -4.72
C TYR A 39 -18.25 -8.95 -3.51
N LEU A 40 -19.29 -9.65 -3.03
CA LEU A 40 -19.16 -10.54 -1.88
C LEU A 40 -18.24 -11.73 -2.17
N THR A 41 -18.29 -12.29 -3.39
CA THR A 41 -17.36 -13.35 -3.79
C THR A 41 -15.92 -12.86 -3.81
N ALA A 42 -15.64 -11.73 -4.46
CA ALA A 42 -14.28 -11.17 -4.48
C ALA A 42 -13.79 -10.81 -3.07
N PHE A 43 -14.66 -10.23 -2.25
CA PHE A 43 -14.36 -9.88 -0.87
C PHE A 43 -14.11 -11.11 0.01
N ASP A 44 -14.82 -12.21 -0.18
CA ASP A 44 -14.55 -13.43 0.57
C ASP A 44 -13.26 -14.12 0.10
N GLU A 45 -13.05 -14.20 -1.21
CA GLU A 45 -11.90 -14.88 -1.80
C GLU A 45 -10.57 -14.19 -1.44
N ALA A 46 -10.48 -12.85 -1.45
CA ALA A 46 -9.22 -12.19 -1.15
C ALA A 46 -8.70 -12.48 0.28
N LEU A 47 -9.58 -12.55 1.29
CA LEU A 47 -9.17 -12.93 2.65
C LEU A 47 -8.97 -14.43 2.85
N ASN A 48 -9.79 -15.27 2.20
CA ASN A 48 -9.77 -16.72 2.46
C ASN A 48 -8.78 -17.48 1.58
N ARG A 49 -8.47 -16.96 0.39
CA ARG A 49 -7.64 -17.63 -0.60
C ARG A 49 -6.32 -16.90 -0.86
N HIS A 50 -6.35 -15.58 -0.91
CA HIS A 50 -5.20 -14.79 -1.35
C HIS A 50 -4.33 -14.30 -0.20
N ALA A 51 -4.91 -13.92 0.94
CA ALA A 51 -4.18 -13.54 2.15
C ALA A 51 -3.71 -14.78 2.94
N ILE A 52 -2.46 -15.17 2.74
CA ILE A 52 -1.83 -16.36 3.32
C ILE A 52 -0.98 -15.94 4.52
N ALA A 53 -1.32 -16.45 5.70
CA ALA A 53 -0.53 -16.21 6.92
C ALA A 53 0.75 -17.03 6.89
N GLU A 54 1.88 -16.35 7.03
CA GLU A 54 3.21 -16.97 6.98
C GLU A 54 3.75 -17.28 8.37
N ARG A 55 4.71 -18.22 8.44
CA ARG A 55 5.27 -18.70 9.72
C ARG A 55 5.95 -17.60 10.54
N ASP A 56 6.43 -16.56 9.88
CA ASP A 56 7.11 -15.42 10.50
C ASP A 56 6.13 -14.32 10.95
N GLY A 57 4.83 -14.60 10.94
CA GLY A 57 3.78 -13.68 11.38
C GLY A 57 3.37 -12.63 10.34
N THR A 58 3.95 -12.68 9.13
CA THR A 58 3.54 -11.81 8.01
C THR A 58 2.35 -12.38 7.25
N THR A 59 1.82 -11.62 6.29
CA THR A 59 0.75 -12.06 5.39
C THR A 59 1.17 -11.84 3.95
N TYR A 60 1.28 -12.92 3.20
CA TYR A 60 1.55 -12.94 1.77
C TYR A 60 0.23 -12.84 1.00
N VAL A 61 0.10 -11.88 0.08
CA VAL A 61 -1.08 -11.72 -0.77
C VAL A 61 -0.81 -12.31 -2.15
N SER A 62 -1.26 -13.54 -2.37
CA SER A 62 -1.08 -14.25 -3.63
C SER A 62 -1.93 -13.65 -4.75
N THR A 63 -1.35 -13.44 -5.93
CA THR A 63 -2.13 -13.13 -7.16
C THR A 63 -2.93 -14.34 -7.66
N GLY A 64 -2.66 -15.53 -7.13
CA GLY A 64 -3.44 -16.75 -7.31
C GLY A 64 -2.86 -17.71 -8.35
N ASP A 65 -2.59 -17.24 -9.57
CA ASP A 65 -2.10 -18.04 -10.70
C ASP A 65 -0.57 -18.09 -10.80
N ILE A 66 0.13 -17.17 -10.15
CA ILE A 66 1.58 -17.07 -10.12
C ILE A 66 2.04 -16.99 -8.66
N GLU A 67 3.18 -17.60 -8.34
CA GLU A 67 3.82 -17.45 -7.02
C GLU A 67 4.55 -16.11 -6.91
N ALA A 68 3.76 -15.03 -6.99
CA ALA A 68 4.24 -13.67 -6.82
C ALA A 68 3.21 -12.78 -6.12
N GLU A 69 3.72 -11.74 -5.48
CA GLU A 69 2.99 -10.69 -4.80
C GLU A 69 3.57 -9.35 -5.24
N TRP A 70 2.74 -8.52 -5.87
CA TRP A 70 3.07 -7.14 -6.19
C TRP A 70 2.75 -6.24 -5.00
N LEU A 71 3.65 -5.33 -4.67
CA LEU A 71 3.45 -4.35 -3.59
C LEU A 71 2.18 -3.50 -3.82
N ARG A 72 1.94 -3.09 -5.07
CA ARG A 72 0.72 -2.37 -5.46
C ARG A 72 -0.53 -3.21 -5.22
N ASP A 73 -0.54 -4.42 -5.77
CA ASP A 73 -1.72 -5.27 -5.81
C ASP A 73 -2.09 -5.76 -4.42
N ALA A 74 -1.10 -6.18 -3.61
CA ALA A 74 -1.32 -6.59 -2.22
C ALA A 74 -2.01 -5.49 -1.40
N SER A 75 -1.44 -4.29 -1.41
CA SER A 75 -2.01 -3.10 -0.77
C SER A 75 -3.41 -2.77 -1.28
N ALA A 76 -3.65 -2.83 -2.59
CA ALA A 76 -4.94 -2.48 -3.20
C ALA A 76 -6.03 -3.52 -2.92
N VAL A 77 -5.69 -4.81 -3.00
CA VAL A 77 -6.58 -5.94 -2.71
C VAL A 77 -6.99 -5.94 -1.25
N MET A 78 -6.06 -5.59 -0.35
CA MET A 78 -6.31 -5.66 1.10
C MET A 78 -6.94 -4.38 1.67
N GLU A 79 -6.90 -3.25 0.97
CA GLU A 79 -7.47 -1.98 1.45
C GLU A 79 -8.96 -2.03 1.81
N PRO A 80 -9.85 -2.70 1.05
CA PRO A 80 -11.28 -2.74 1.35
C PRO A 80 -11.62 -3.33 2.72
N TYR A 81 -10.73 -4.12 3.32
CA TYR A 81 -10.93 -4.79 4.61
C TYR A 81 -10.54 -3.94 5.81
N ILE A 82 -9.89 -2.77 5.60
CA ILE A 82 -9.43 -1.90 6.68
C ILE A 82 -10.61 -1.46 7.57
N GLY A 83 -11.78 -1.22 6.98
CA GLY A 83 -12.98 -0.81 7.73
C GLY A 83 -13.45 -1.84 8.75
N GLN A 84 -13.16 -3.13 8.54
CA GLN A 84 -13.56 -4.23 9.41
C GLN A 84 -12.48 -4.59 10.44
N ALA A 85 -11.28 -4.01 10.35
CA ALA A 85 -10.15 -4.32 11.22
C ALA A 85 -10.41 -4.03 12.70
N ALA A 86 -11.29 -3.09 13.02
CA ALA A 86 -11.66 -2.77 14.41
C ALA A 86 -12.61 -3.81 15.05
N SER A 87 -13.30 -4.61 14.23
CA SER A 87 -14.31 -5.58 14.68
C SER A 87 -13.91 -7.04 14.45
N ASP A 88 -12.83 -7.29 13.70
CA ASP A 88 -12.38 -8.64 13.35
C ASP A 88 -10.85 -8.77 13.50
N ASP A 89 -10.44 -9.55 14.52
CA ASP A 89 -9.03 -9.81 14.84
C ASP A 89 -8.28 -10.62 13.77
N ARG A 90 -8.98 -11.46 13.00
CA ARG A 90 -8.38 -12.19 11.87
C ARG A 90 -8.02 -11.20 10.77
N ILE A 91 -8.94 -10.31 10.41
CA ILE A 91 -8.70 -9.24 9.43
C ILE A 91 -7.58 -8.32 9.93
N SER A 92 -7.66 -7.86 11.17
CA SER A 92 -6.63 -6.99 11.74
C SER A 92 -5.24 -7.63 11.70
N ARG A 93 -5.12 -8.91 12.06
CA ARG A 93 -3.84 -9.64 11.95
C ARG A 93 -3.34 -9.74 10.50
N ALA A 94 -4.21 -10.05 9.54
CA ALA A 94 -3.83 -10.13 8.14
C ALA A 94 -3.29 -8.78 7.63
N LEU A 95 -4.00 -7.68 7.89
CA LEU A 95 -3.60 -6.35 7.43
C LEU A 95 -2.27 -5.89 8.04
N ARG A 96 -2.04 -6.16 9.35
CA ARG A 96 -0.74 -5.90 9.97
C ARG A 96 0.37 -6.75 9.37
N GLY A 97 0.06 -8.01 9.06
CA GLY A 97 0.95 -8.94 8.41
C GLY A 97 1.38 -8.46 7.03
N VAL A 98 0.49 -7.82 6.25
CA VAL A 98 0.80 -7.21 4.96
C VAL A 98 1.79 -6.06 5.13
N VAL A 99 1.53 -5.11 6.03
CA VAL A 99 2.45 -3.99 6.31
C VAL A 99 3.85 -4.50 6.67
N ALA A 100 3.93 -5.48 7.56
CA ALA A 100 5.20 -6.07 7.98
C ALA A 100 5.92 -6.79 6.84
N ARG A 101 5.19 -7.40 5.91
CA ARG A 101 5.76 -8.12 4.76
C ARG A 101 6.30 -7.18 3.70
N GLU A 102 5.52 -6.19 3.30
CA GLU A 102 5.91 -5.19 2.31
C GLU A 102 7.16 -4.42 2.77
N ALA A 103 7.29 -4.14 4.07
CA ALA A 103 8.51 -3.56 4.62
C ALA A 103 9.74 -4.46 4.42
N LYS A 104 9.63 -5.78 4.59
CA LYS A 104 10.73 -6.72 4.30
C LYS A 104 11.09 -6.72 2.82
N TYR A 105 10.12 -6.72 1.92
CA TYR A 105 10.35 -6.63 0.48
C TYR A 105 11.12 -5.37 0.08
N ILE A 106 10.69 -4.20 0.57
CA ILE A 106 11.38 -2.93 0.33
C ILE A 106 12.83 -2.97 0.84
N LEU A 107 13.08 -3.62 1.98
CA LEU A 107 14.42 -3.76 2.54
C LEU A 107 15.30 -4.75 1.75
N ILE A 108 14.70 -5.72 1.07
CA ILE A 108 15.40 -6.66 0.17
C ILE A 108 15.81 -5.95 -1.10
N ASP A 109 14.86 -5.36 -1.83
CA ASP A 109 15.15 -4.57 -3.03
C ASP A 109 14.07 -3.50 -3.28
N PRO A 110 14.33 -2.22 -3.01
CA PRO A 110 13.36 -1.15 -3.23
C PRO A 110 13.17 -0.80 -4.72
N TYR A 111 13.84 -1.50 -5.64
CA TYR A 111 13.62 -1.37 -7.08
C TYR A 111 12.75 -2.48 -7.68
N ALA A 112 12.31 -3.44 -6.87
CA ALA A 112 11.44 -4.52 -7.31
C ALA A 112 9.97 -4.21 -7.03
N ASN A 113 9.11 -4.58 -7.99
CA ASN A 113 7.65 -4.49 -7.90
C ASN A 113 7.05 -5.78 -7.31
N ALA A 114 7.67 -6.95 -7.54
CA ALA A 114 7.09 -8.24 -7.18
C ALA A 114 8.05 -9.22 -6.49
N PHE A 115 7.51 -9.98 -5.53
CA PHE A 115 8.26 -10.92 -4.69
C PHE A 115 7.50 -12.23 -4.47
N SER A 116 8.23 -13.31 -4.19
CA SER A 116 7.66 -14.62 -3.84
C SER A 116 7.36 -14.76 -2.34
N SER A 117 6.66 -15.83 -1.99
CA SER A 117 6.37 -16.22 -0.60
C SER A 117 7.64 -16.43 0.25
N ASP A 118 8.75 -16.82 -0.37
CA ASP A 118 10.06 -17.02 0.26
C ASP A 118 11.01 -15.82 0.13
N TYR A 119 10.47 -14.61 -0.12
CA TYR A 119 11.21 -13.35 -0.13
C TYR A 119 12.24 -13.20 -1.27
N LYS A 120 12.06 -13.90 -2.39
CA LYS A 120 12.87 -13.68 -3.59
C LYS A 120 12.23 -12.61 -4.46
N VAL A 121 13.07 -11.80 -5.10
CA VAL A 121 12.62 -10.90 -6.16
C VAL A 121 12.14 -11.77 -7.32
N VAL A 122 10.86 -11.64 -7.68
CA VAL A 122 10.27 -12.32 -8.85
C VAL A 122 10.38 -11.42 -10.07
N GLU A 123 10.06 -10.14 -9.90
CA GLU A 123 10.19 -9.12 -10.94
C GLU A 123 10.83 -7.86 -10.38
N ARG A 124 11.73 -7.26 -11.17
CA ARG A 124 12.54 -6.10 -10.77
C ARG A 124 12.26 -4.87 -11.62
N LYS A 125 10.99 -4.62 -11.92
CA LYS A 125 10.56 -3.42 -12.64
C LYS A 125 10.38 -2.29 -11.63
N PHE A 126 11.18 -1.23 -11.80
CA PHE A 126 11.11 -0.11 -10.89
C PHE A 126 9.90 0.76 -11.24
N GLU A 127 8.94 0.72 -10.33
CA GLU A 127 7.68 1.42 -10.38
C GLU A 127 7.57 2.29 -9.14
N VAL A 128 7.46 3.60 -9.33
CA VAL A 128 7.38 4.54 -8.21
C VAL A 128 6.20 4.19 -7.30
N ASP A 129 5.06 3.80 -7.86
CA ASP A 129 3.86 3.47 -7.08
C ASP A 129 4.05 2.23 -6.21
N SER A 130 4.87 1.25 -6.60
CA SER A 130 5.17 0.07 -5.79
C SER A 130 5.80 0.43 -4.43
N LEU A 131 6.53 1.55 -4.35
CA LEU A 131 7.05 2.07 -3.08
C LEU A 131 6.05 2.95 -2.32
N LEU A 132 5.01 3.46 -3.00
CA LEU A 132 4.03 4.36 -2.42
C LEU A 132 2.82 3.61 -1.83
N TYR A 133 2.40 2.51 -2.46
CA TYR A 133 1.27 1.69 -2.02
C TYR A 133 1.44 1.16 -0.58
N PRO A 134 2.60 0.62 -0.17
CA PRO A 134 2.82 0.18 1.21
C PRO A 134 2.67 1.29 2.26
N ILE A 135 3.18 2.48 1.95
CA ILE A 135 3.06 3.65 2.84
C ILE A 135 1.60 4.11 2.90
N TRP A 136 0.92 4.16 1.75
CA TRP A 136 -0.49 4.53 1.66
C TRP A 136 -1.39 3.57 2.44
N PHE A 137 -1.13 2.27 2.32
CA PHE A 137 -1.87 1.21 3.00
C PHE A 137 -1.64 1.29 4.52
N ALA A 138 -0.38 1.42 4.96
CA ALA A 138 -0.05 1.62 6.37
C ALA A 138 -0.70 2.88 6.97
N ASP A 139 -0.67 4.02 6.25
CA ASP A 139 -1.36 5.26 6.66
C ASP A 139 -2.87 5.06 6.77
N LYS A 140 -3.51 4.41 5.79
CA LYS A 140 -4.95 4.13 5.83
C LYS A 140 -5.31 3.24 7.00
N TYR A 141 -4.56 2.15 7.21
CA TYR A 141 -4.79 1.24 8.34
C TYR A 141 -4.65 1.98 9.66
N TYR A 142 -3.54 2.71 9.84
CA TYR A 142 -3.29 3.48 11.06
C TYR A 142 -4.39 4.51 11.35
N ARG A 143 -4.84 5.27 10.35
CA ARG A 143 -5.91 6.26 10.53
C ARG A 143 -7.25 5.63 10.90
N ALA A 144 -7.53 4.43 10.41
CA ALA A 144 -8.78 3.73 10.67
C ALA A 144 -8.80 3.05 12.05
N THR A 145 -7.66 2.51 12.50
CA THR A 145 -7.59 1.67 13.71
C THR A 145 -6.92 2.35 14.89
N GLY A 146 -6.08 3.35 14.66
CA GLY A 146 -5.17 3.93 15.64
C GLY A 146 -4.02 3.01 16.06
N ASP A 147 -3.88 1.83 15.43
CA ASP A 147 -2.88 0.84 15.82
C ASP A 147 -1.48 1.26 15.38
N ARG A 148 -0.69 1.75 16.35
CA ARG A 148 0.70 2.17 16.14
C ARG A 148 1.68 0.99 16.09
N SER A 149 1.26 -0.22 16.45
CA SER A 149 2.15 -1.38 16.53
C SER A 149 2.70 -1.81 15.17
N ILE A 150 2.05 -1.41 14.07
CA ILE A 150 2.55 -1.67 12.72
C ILE A 150 3.85 -0.90 12.40
N PHE A 151 4.12 0.20 13.09
CA PHE A 151 5.28 1.06 12.84
C PHE A 151 6.51 0.53 13.59
N THR A 152 6.92 -0.69 13.25
CA THR A 152 8.11 -1.33 13.83
C THR A 152 9.40 -0.68 13.32
N PRO A 153 10.56 -0.93 13.96
CA PRO A 153 11.85 -0.48 13.44
C PRO A 153 12.15 -0.99 12.01
N GLU A 154 11.68 -2.17 11.61
CA GLU A 154 11.76 -2.63 10.22
C GLU A 154 10.95 -1.74 9.27
N VAL A 155 9.69 -1.44 9.62
CA VAL A 155 8.81 -0.60 8.79
C VAL A 155 9.37 0.82 8.65
N ASN A 156 9.90 1.40 9.73
CA ASN A 156 10.55 2.70 9.67
C ASN A 156 11.76 2.66 8.70
N ARG A 157 12.67 1.68 8.86
CA ARG A 157 13.82 1.51 7.95
C ARG A 157 13.40 1.32 6.50
N ALA A 158 12.28 0.62 6.25
CA ALA A 158 11.74 0.46 4.92
C ALA A 158 11.28 1.81 4.34
N PHE A 159 10.56 2.64 5.10
CA PHE A 159 10.13 3.96 4.66
C PHE A 159 11.30 4.93 4.46
N GLU A 160 12.33 4.88 5.30
CA GLU A 160 13.59 5.60 5.07
C GLU A 160 14.25 5.16 3.76
N ARG A 161 14.25 3.85 3.47
CA ARG A 161 14.78 3.31 2.22
C ARG A 161 14.00 3.81 1.01
N VAL A 162 12.67 3.88 1.09
CA VAL A 162 11.83 4.50 0.05
C VAL A 162 12.26 5.94 -0.19
N LEU A 163 12.32 6.77 0.86
CA LEU A 163 12.72 8.17 0.74
C LEU A 163 14.11 8.34 0.10
N ALA A 164 15.05 7.46 0.43
CA ALA A 164 16.38 7.45 -0.18
C ALA A 164 16.33 7.17 -1.68
N VAL A 165 15.55 6.15 -2.11
CA VAL A 165 15.37 5.82 -3.52
C VAL A 165 14.68 6.97 -4.26
N LEU A 166 13.56 7.48 -3.77
CA LEU A 166 12.84 8.58 -4.44
C LEU A 166 13.75 9.81 -4.66
N ARG A 167 14.63 10.13 -3.70
CA ARG A 167 15.63 11.21 -3.83
C ARG A 167 16.72 10.91 -4.84
N VAL A 168 17.20 9.67 -4.92
CA VAL A 168 18.17 9.24 -5.96
C VAL A 168 17.53 9.39 -7.34
N GLU A 169 16.28 8.97 -7.48
CA GLU A 169 15.57 8.92 -8.75
C GLU A 169 15.07 10.29 -9.24
N GLN A 170 15.12 11.34 -8.42
CA GLN A 170 15.04 12.72 -8.93
C GLN A 170 16.24 13.09 -9.82
N HIS A 171 17.35 12.35 -9.71
CA HIS A 171 18.59 12.55 -10.43
C HIS A 171 19.07 11.24 -11.10
N HIS A 172 18.16 10.51 -11.73
CA HIS A 172 18.41 9.16 -12.26
C HIS A 172 19.72 9.02 -13.04
N ASP A 173 19.95 9.85 -14.06
CA ASP A 173 21.12 9.72 -14.93
C ASP A 173 22.46 9.96 -14.20
N GLN A 174 22.45 10.74 -13.12
CA GLN A 174 23.64 11.14 -12.36
C GLN A 174 23.92 10.22 -11.18
N ARG A 175 22.86 9.70 -10.54
CA ARG A 175 22.94 9.02 -9.24
C ARG A 175 22.46 7.58 -9.25
N SER A 176 21.55 7.22 -10.15
CA SER A 176 20.94 5.90 -10.14
C SER A 176 21.83 4.85 -10.81
N ARG A 177 21.92 3.69 -10.14
CA ARG A 177 22.53 2.47 -10.67
C ARG A 177 21.50 1.51 -11.27
N TYR A 178 20.21 1.83 -11.21
CA TYR A 178 19.16 0.98 -11.73
C TYR A 178 19.26 0.85 -13.26
N ARG A 179 19.21 -0.37 -13.77
CA ARG A 179 19.13 -0.70 -15.19
C ARG A 179 18.17 -1.87 -15.37
N HIS A 180 17.44 -1.86 -16.49
CA HIS A 180 16.58 -2.99 -16.86
C HIS A 180 16.64 -3.24 -18.38
N PRO A 181 16.78 -4.49 -18.85
CA PRO A 181 16.95 -4.80 -20.28
C PRO A 181 15.82 -4.29 -21.17
N ASP A 182 14.58 -4.25 -20.67
CA ASP A 182 13.41 -3.77 -21.43
C ASP A 182 13.37 -2.24 -21.59
N LEU A 183 14.29 -1.51 -20.96
CA LEU A 183 14.35 -0.05 -21.08
C LEU A 183 15.36 0.37 -22.15
N ALA A 184 15.06 1.46 -22.84
CA ALA A 184 15.94 2.08 -23.83
C ALA A 184 17.30 2.50 -23.22
N ASN A 185 18.24 2.89 -24.10
CA ASN A 185 19.53 3.47 -23.72
C ASN A 185 20.36 2.60 -22.76
N GLY A 186 20.47 1.30 -23.08
CA GLY A 186 21.21 0.34 -22.25
C GLY A 186 20.57 0.13 -20.88
N GLY A 187 19.24 0.19 -20.82
CA GLY A 187 18.46 -0.02 -19.62
C GLY A 187 18.24 1.21 -18.74
N LYS A 188 18.58 2.42 -19.20
CA LYS A 188 18.36 3.69 -18.49
C LYS A 188 17.00 4.36 -18.78
N GLY A 189 16.25 3.84 -19.75
CA GLY A 189 15.05 4.52 -20.25
C GLY A 189 15.38 5.74 -21.10
N SER A 190 14.36 6.53 -21.46
CA SER A 190 14.53 7.72 -22.29
C SER A 190 15.35 8.82 -21.60
N TRP A 191 16.02 9.66 -22.40
CA TRP A 191 16.79 10.78 -21.86
C TRP A 191 15.86 11.80 -21.18
N VAL A 192 16.25 12.29 -20.01
CA VAL A 192 15.47 13.24 -19.20
C VAL A 192 16.30 14.44 -18.78
N ARG A 193 15.65 15.60 -18.62
CA ARG A 193 16.19 16.75 -17.88
C ARG A 193 15.71 16.72 -16.44
N TYR A 194 16.42 17.40 -15.54
CA TYR A 194 15.96 17.57 -14.17
C TYR A 194 14.68 18.42 -14.12
N THR A 195 13.69 17.95 -13.36
CA THR A 195 12.40 18.64 -13.14
C THR A 195 12.01 18.72 -11.66
N GLY A 196 12.74 18.04 -10.77
CA GLY A 196 12.32 17.79 -9.39
C GLY A 196 11.33 16.63 -9.22
N MET A 197 10.76 16.09 -10.31
CA MET A 197 9.94 14.88 -10.26
C MET A 197 10.81 13.63 -10.09
N ILE A 198 10.18 12.55 -9.64
CA ILE A 198 10.78 11.25 -9.45
C ILE A 198 10.67 10.47 -10.76
N TRP A 199 11.80 9.93 -11.22
CA TRP A 199 11.90 9.04 -12.37
C TRP A 199 11.26 7.67 -12.05
N THR A 200 10.59 7.05 -13.02
CA THR A 200 10.13 5.65 -12.97
C THR A 200 10.62 4.89 -14.20
N GLY A 201 10.90 3.60 -14.06
CA GLY A 201 11.26 2.74 -15.18
C GLY A 201 10.02 2.25 -15.91
N PHE A 202 9.03 1.81 -15.13
CA PHE A 202 7.80 1.19 -15.58
C PHE A 202 6.59 1.93 -15.01
N ARG A 203 5.44 1.70 -15.62
CA ARG A 203 4.14 2.20 -15.17
C ARG A 203 3.48 1.17 -14.26
N PRO A 204 2.39 1.53 -13.55
CA PRO A 204 1.57 0.54 -12.84
C PRO A 204 0.95 -0.57 -13.71
N SER A 205 1.09 -0.49 -15.05
CA SER A 205 0.71 -1.57 -15.98
C SER A 205 1.84 -2.57 -16.24
N ASP A 206 2.97 -2.45 -15.54
CA ASP A 206 4.22 -3.21 -15.74
C ASP A 206 4.88 -3.00 -17.13
N ASP A 207 4.38 -2.05 -17.91
CA ASP A 207 4.96 -1.64 -19.20
C ASP A 207 6.05 -0.57 -19.00
N PRO A 208 7.12 -0.59 -19.82
CA PRO A 208 8.11 0.49 -19.86
C PRO A 208 7.46 1.87 -20.01
N ALA A 209 7.87 2.80 -19.16
CA ALA A 209 7.50 4.20 -19.34
C ALA A 209 8.16 4.75 -20.61
N ARG A 210 7.38 5.46 -21.44
CA ARG A 210 7.91 6.19 -22.61
C ARG A 210 8.69 7.44 -22.16
N TYR A 211 8.13 8.16 -21.18
CA TYR A 211 8.74 9.30 -20.50
C TYR A 211 8.73 9.01 -19.02
N GLN A 212 9.86 9.24 -18.37
CA GLN A 212 10.13 8.64 -17.06
C GLN A 212 9.55 9.44 -15.89
N TYR A 213 9.05 10.65 -16.15
CA TYR A 213 8.27 11.40 -15.18
C TYR A 213 6.78 11.12 -15.39
N ASN A 214 6.33 9.97 -14.86
CA ASN A 214 4.92 9.60 -14.85
C ASN A 214 4.16 10.56 -13.93
N ILE A 215 3.23 11.32 -14.51
CA ILE A 215 2.48 12.37 -13.80
C ILE A 215 1.58 11.77 -12.70
N PRO A 216 0.73 10.76 -12.97
CA PRO A 216 -0.01 10.05 -11.92
C PRO A 216 0.85 9.58 -10.74
N ASP A 217 1.98 8.93 -10.98
CA ASP A 217 2.84 8.42 -9.90
C ASP A 217 3.42 9.56 -9.05
N ASN A 218 3.83 10.65 -9.69
CA ASN A 218 4.33 11.84 -8.98
C ASN A 218 3.21 12.57 -8.21
N MET A 219 1.98 12.58 -8.72
CA MET A 219 0.83 13.09 -7.96
C MET A 219 0.54 12.22 -6.73
N PHE A 220 0.62 10.89 -6.88
CA PHE A 220 0.47 9.96 -5.77
C PHE A 220 1.58 10.15 -4.73
N ALA A 221 2.83 10.32 -5.17
CA ALA A 221 3.97 10.58 -4.31
C ALA A 221 3.75 11.80 -3.42
N VAL A 222 3.25 12.90 -3.96
CA VAL A 222 2.97 14.12 -3.17
C VAL A 222 1.96 13.85 -2.05
N VAL A 223 0.92 13.07 -2.32
CA VAL A 223 -0.10 12.71 -1.30
C VAL A 223 0.49 11.79 -0.24
N VAL A 224 1.19 10.74 -0.65
CA VAL A 224 1.74 9.72 0.25
C VAL A 224 2.87 10.28 1.12
N LEU A 225 3.75 11.11 0.56
CA LEU A 225 4.84 11.73 1.33
C LEU A 225 4.33 12.73 2.37
N ARG A 226 3.23 13.44 2.10
CA ARG A 226 2.55 14.27 3.12
C ARG A 226 1.98 13.43 4.25
N ARG A 227 1.41 12.27 3.94
CA ARG A 227 0.90 11.32 4.94
C ARG A 227 2.03 10.72 5.78
N LEU A 228 3.13 10.30 5.14
CA LEU A 228 4.31 9.83 5.85
C LEU A 228 4.87 10.89 6.78
N SER A 229 4.97 12.15 6.34
CA SER A 229 5.39 13.25 7.22
C SER A 229 4.47 13.44 8.43
N ALA A 230 3.16 13.17 8.30
CA ALA A 230 2.24 13.24 9.42
C ALA A 230 2.44 12.06 10.39
N ILE A 231 2.67 10.84 9.87
CA ILE A 231 3.05 9.67 10.66
C ILE A 231 4.32 9.96 11.45
N GLU A 232 5.38 10.47 10.81
CA GLU A 232 6.64 10.82 11.47
C GLU A 232 6.45 11.76 12.66
N GLN A 233 5.60 12.77 12.52
CA GLN A 233 5.33 13.74 13.58
C GLN A 233 4.48 13.18 14.72
N GLN A 234 3.63 12.19 14.45
CA GLN A 234 2.66 11.65 15.42
C GLN A 234 3.17 10.38 16.11
N VAL A 235 3.95 9.57 15.39
CA VAL A 235 4.33 8.21 15.79
C VAL A 235 5.73 8.17 16.40
N TYR A 236 6.71 8.83 15.78
CA TYR A 236 8.12 8.71 16.16
C TYR A 236 8.69 9.93 16.90
N ARG A 237 7.84 10.90 17.26
CA ARG A 237 8.19 12.00 18.18
C ARG A 237 7.96 11.64 19.63
#